data_AF-A0A6N2NIE9-F1
#
_entry.id   AF-A0A6N2NIE9-F1
#
_cell.length_a   1.000
_cell.length_b   1.000
_cell.length_c   1.000
_cell.angle_alpha   90.00
_cell.angle_beta   90.00
_cell.angle_gamma   90.00
#
_symmetry.space_group_name_H-M   'P 1'
#
loop_
_entity.id
_entity.type
_entity.pdbx_description
1 polymer ?
#
loop_
_entity_poly.entity_id
_entity_poly.type
_entity_poly.pdbx_seq_one_letter_code
_entity_poly.pdbx_strand_id
1 'polypeptide(L)'
;MEAIITVDGIQGIMTAYTSALYNVSLAGPTLFGPVISNAALIASQSLANGGKKYFVLLIITDGVVTDLQETIDALVKASNLPLSILIVGVGGADFKEMEIFDADKGDRLETSSGRIASRDIVQFTVWDVVSGEISVFQALLAELPSQFLSYMRSSVDIQPKI
;
A
#
# COMPACT_ATOMS: atom_id res chain seq x y z
N MET A 1 21.68 11.92 -0.25
CA MET A 1 20.22 11.76 -0.16
C MET A 1 19.75 11.44 -1.57
N GLU A 2 19.34 10.20 -1.84
CA GLU A 2 18.78 9.88 -3.16
C GLU A 2 17.51 10.70 -3.35
N ALA A 3 17.37 11.30 -4.53
CA ALA A 3 16.17 12.03 -4.88
C ALA A 3 15.02 11.04 -5.02
N ILE A 4 13.87 11.34 -4.41
CA ILE A 4 12.64 10.62 -4.70
C ILE A 4 12.31 10.86 -6.18
N ILE A 5 12.32 9.80 -6.97
CA ILE A 5 11.95 9.87 -8.39
C ILE A 5 10.43 9.99 -8.46
N THR A 6 9.97 11.07 -9.06
CA THR A 6 8.55 11.35 -9.27
C THR A 6 8.27 11.57 -10.75
N VAL A 7 7.02 11.35 -11.15
CA VAL A 7 6.53 11.63 -12.51
C VAL A 7 5.43 12.69 -12.46
N ASP A 8 5.22 13.39 -13.58
CA ASP A 8 4.22 14.47 -13.67
C ASP A 8 2.80 13.91 -13.84
N GLY A 9 2.12 13.77 -12.71
CA GLY A 9 0.72 13.34 -12.65
C GLY A 9 0.47 11.94 -13.22
N ILE A 10 -0.80 11.64 -13.47
CA ILE A 10 -1.23 10.33 -13.98
C ILE A 10 -0.63 10.03 -15.37
N GLN A 11 -0.53 11.03 -16.23
CA GLN A 11 0.05 10.84 -17.56
C GLN A 11 1.52 10.42 -17.49
N GLY A 12 2.28 10.97 -16.53
CA GLY A 12 3.64 10.55 -16.25
C GLY A 12 3.72 9.09 -15.80
N ILE A 13 2.79 8.63 -14.96
CA ILE A 13 2.68 7.23 -14.53
C ILE A 13 2.41 6.33 -15.75
N MET A 14 1.42 6.67 -16.58
CA MET A 14 1.08 5.88 -17.78
C MET A 14 2.25 5.79 -18.76
N THR A 15 2.98 6.91 -18.96
CA THR A 15 4.15 6.95 -19.83
C THR A 15 5.29 6.08 -19.29
N ALA A 16 5.58 6.17 -17.99
CA ALA A 16 6.59 5.35 -17.33
C ALA A 16 6.24 3.86 -17.36
N TYR A 17 4.98 3.52 -17.13
CA TYR A 17 4.46 2.16 -17.21
C TYR A 17 4.64 1.57 -18.62
N THR A 18 4.15 2.26 -19.66
CA THR A 18 4.30 1.79 -21.06
C THR A 18 5.78 1.69 -21.45
N SER A 19 6.61 2.64 -21.04
CA SER A 19 8.05 2.57 -21.27
C SER A 19 8.69 1.34 -20.61
N ALA A 20 8.38 1.08 -19.33
CA ALA A 20 8.92 -0.06 -18.60
C ALA A 20 8.59 -1.40 -19.28
N LEU A 21 7.36 -1.58 -19.76
CA LEU A 21 6.92 -2.81 -20.45
C LEU A 21 7.82 -3.20 -21.63
N TYR A 22 8.42 -2.23 -22.33
CA TYR A 22 9.31 -2.50 -23.47
C TYR A 22 10.79 -2.51 -23.11
N ASN A 23 11.16 -2.06 -21.91
CA ASN A 23 12.55 -1.85 -21.50
C ASN A 23 13.00 -2.76 -20.35
N VAL A 24 12.11 -3.63 -19.84
CA VAL A 24 12.45 -4.64 -18.82
C VAL A 24 12.00 -6.02 -19.27
N SER A 25 12.62 -7.06 -18.73
CA SER A 25 12.13 -8.42 -18.85
C SER A 25 11.27 -8.76 -17.63
N LEU A 26 10.05 -9.22 -17.87
CA LEU A 26 9.18 -9.70 -16.79
C LEU A 26 9.84 -10.93 -16.13
N ALA A 27 9.83 -10.93 -14.80
CA ALA A 27 10.46 -11.95 -13.97
C ALA A 27 9.62 -12.20 -12.71
N GLY A 28 10.07 -13.13 -11.88
CA GLY A 28 9.49 -13.40 -10.57
C GLY A 28 10.57 -13.72 -9.54
N PRO A 29 10.19 -14.00 -8.28
CA PRO A 29 8.82 -14.14 -7.78
C PRO A 29 8.10 -12.79 -7.53
N THR A 30 6.83 -12.85 -7.13
CA THR A 30 6.03 -11.68 -6.73
C THR A 30 6.35 -11.29 -5.30
N LEU A 31 6.96 -10.12 -5.11
CA LEU A 31 7.47 -9.65 -3.81
C LEU A 31 6.90 -8.28 -3.43
N PHE A 32 6.28 -8.18 -2.25
CA PHE A 32 5.69 -6.92 -1.77
C PHE A 32 6.55 -6.20 -0.72
N GLY A 33 7.33 -6.94 0.06
CA GLY A 33 8.17 -6.39 1.12
C GLY A 33 9.06 -5.22 0.65
N PRO A 34 9.76 -5.32 -0.50
CA PRO A 34 10.62 -4.24 -0.99
C PRO A 34 9.86 -2.94 -1.33
N VAL A 35 8.72 -3.03 -2.03
CA VAL A 35 7.97 -1.84 -2.46
C VAL A 35 7.26 -1.15 -1.29
N ILE A 36 6.74 -1.93 -0.33
CA ILE A 36 6.15 -1.40 0.91
C ILE A 36 7.22 -0.71 1.75
N SER A 37 8.40 -1.33 1.88
CA SER A 37 9.53 -0.74 2.62
C SER A 37 10.00 0.57 2.01
N ASN A 38 10.01 0.67 0.68
CA ASN A 38 10.37 1.91 -0.02
C ASN A 38 9.32 3.01 0.20
N ALA A 39 8.02 2.69 0.11
CA ALA A 39 6.95 3.65 0.41
C ALA A 39 7.00 4.13 1.87
N ALA A 40 7.27 3.21 2.81
CA ALA A 40 7.47 3.53 4.22
C ALA A 40 8.68 4.46 4.41
N LEU A 41 9.79 4.25 3.70
CA LEU A 41 10.95 5.13 3.74
C LEU A 41 10.59 6.56 3.28
N ILE A 42 9.87 6.69 2.16
CA ILE A 42 9.40 7.98 1.64
C ILE A 42 8.49 8.69 2.65
N ALA A 43 7.52 7.98 3.23
CA ALA A 43 6.60 8.53 4.22
C ALA A 43 7.35 8.97 5.50
N SER A 44 8.30 8.16 5.97
CA SER A 44 9.12 8.46 7.14
C SER A 44 10.03 9.68 6.92
N GLN A 45 10.66 9.79 5.74
CA GLN A 45 11.47 10.96 5.39
C GLN A 45 10.62 12.24 5.30
N SER A 46 9.43 12.16 4.70
CA SER A 46 8.50 13.29 4.67
C SER A 46 8.15 13.75 6.08
N LEU A 47 7.85 12.81 6.99
CA LEU A 47 7.52 13.12 8.38
C LEU A 47 8.71 13.75 9.13
N ALA A 48 9.91 13.17 9.01
CA ALA A 48 11.13 13.67 9.66
C ALA A 48 11.50 15.09 9.21
N ASN A 49 11.18 15.46 7.98
CA ASN A 49 11.38 16.80 7.44
C ASN A 49 10.24 17.78 7.75
N GLY A 50 9.33 17.43 8.67
CA GLY A 50 8.18 18.27 9.04
C GLY A 50 7.09 18.35 7.95
N GLY A 51 7.13 17.46 6.97
CA GLY A 51 6.15 17.37 5.90
C GLY A 51 4.79 16.89 6.41
N LYS A 52 3.72 17.53 5.94
CA LYS A 52 2.33 17.19 6.28
C LYS A 52 1.63 16.38 5.19
N LYS A 53 2.35 15.40 4.63
CA LYS A 53 1.84 14.55 3.54
C LYS A 53 1.37 13.23 4.11
N TYR A 54 0.21 12.78 3.64
CA TYR A 54 -0.26 11.42 3.79
C TYR A 54 -0.15 10.72 2.45
N PHE A 55 0.42 9.52 2.44
CA PHE A 55 0.73 8.78 1.24
C PHE A 55 -0.25 7.62 1.07
N VAL A 56 -0.56 7.31 -0.19
CA VAL A 56 -1.32 6.11 -0.56
C VAL A 56 -0.49 5.36 -1.58
N LEU A 57 -0.09 4.14 -1.25
CA LEU A 57 0.57 3.22 -2.17
C LEU A 57 -0.50 2.33 -2.83
N LEU A 58 -0.57 2.33 -4.16
CA LEU A 58 -1.39 1.38 -4.91
C LEU A 58 -0.48 0.28 -5.49
N ILE A 59 -0.75 -0.98 -5.12
CA ILE A 59 -0.11 -2.17 -5.65
C ILE A 59 -1.11 -2.90 -6.55
N ILE A 60 -0.71 -3.20 -7.78
CA ILE A 60 -1.51 -3.99 -8.74
C ILE A 60 -0.73 -5.27 -9.02
N THR A 61 -1.37 -6.43 -8.85
CA THR A 61 -0.74 -7.75 -9.02
C THR A 61 -1.67 -8.72 -9.74
N ASP A 62 -1.12 -9.64 -10.53
CA ASP A 62 -1.86 -10.74 -11.15
C ASP A 62 -1.68 -12.08 -10.42
N GLY A 63 -0.98 -12.09 -9.30
CA GLY A 63 -0.73 -13.28 -8.49
C GLY A 63 -0.52 -12.98 -7.00
N VAL A 64 -0.33 -14.06 -6.23
CA VAL A 64 -0.10 -14.01 -4.78
C VAL A 64 1.35 -13.69 -4.43
N VAL A 65 1.54 -13.14 -3.24
CA VAL A 65 2.85 -12.80 -2.69
C VAL A 65 3.66 -14.07 -2.36
N THR A 66 4.97 -14.05 -2.61
CA THR A 66 5.87 -15.14 -2.21
C THR A 66 6.59 -14.86 -0.89
N ASP A 67 6.80 -13.58 -0.55
CA ASP A 67 7.45 -13.10 0.67
C ASP A 67 6.44 -12.67 1.74
N LEU A 68 5.56 -13.60 2.14
CA LEU A 68 4.46 -13.31 3.07
C LEU A 68 4.96 -12.71 4.39
N GLN A 69 5.99 -13.30 5.01
CA GLN A 69 6.50 -12.82 6.30
C GLN A 69 7.18 -11.46 6.17
N GLU A 70 8.01 -11.26 5.14
CA GLU A 70 8.67 -9.97 4.90
C GLU A 70 7.64 -8.87 4.60
N THR A 71 6.55 -9.22 3.92
CA THR A 71 5.42 -8.32 3.65
C THR A 71 4.72 -7.93 4.94
N ILE A 72 4.40 -8.90 5.82
CA ILE A 72 3.81 -8.64 7.14
C ILE A 72 4.73 -7.72 7.97
N ASP A 73 6.02 -8.02 8.01
CA ASP A 73 6.99 -7.23 8.78
C ASP A 73 7.09 -5.78 8.26
N ALA A 74 7.06 -5.59 6.93
CA ALA A 74 7.03 -4.28 6.29
C ALA A 74 5.73 -3.51 6.61
N LEU A 75 4.58 -4.18 6.59
CA LEU A 75 3.27 -3.61 6.93
C LEU A 75 3.20 -3.15 8.39
N VAL A 76 3.61 -4.01 9.33
CA VAL A 76 3.63 -3.68 10.77
C VAL A 76 4.59 -2.51 11.04
N LYS A 77 5.72 -2.45 10.34
CA LYS A 77 6.64 -1.30 10.43
C LYS A 77 5.99 -0.02 9.88
N ALA A 78 5.32 -0.12 8.74
CA ALA A 78 4.66 0.98 8.06
C ALA A 78 3.43 1.53 8.81
N SER A 79 2.80 0.74 9.69
CA SER A 79 1.55 1.13 10.36
C SER A 79 1.66 2.42 11.20
N ASN A 80 2.86 2.79 11.63
CA ASN A 80 3.12 4.02 12.41
C ASN A 80 3.38 5.26 11.55
N LEU A 81 3.39 5.13 10.23
CA LEU A 81 3.73 6.21 9.29
C LEU A 81 2.47 6.80 8.64
N PRO A 82 2.52 8.00 8.03
CA PRO A 82 1.39 8.57 7.29
C PRO A 82 1.20 7.87 5.93
N LEU A 83 0.82 6.60 5.95
CA LEU A 83 0.74 5.73 4.76
C LEU A 83 -0.47 4.79 4.82
N SER A 84 -1.24 4.73 3.74
CA SER A 84 -2.19 3.64 3.43
C SER A 84 -1.72 2.85 2.21
N ILE A 85 -2.16 1.61 2.10
CA ILE A 85 -1.77 0.69 1.03
C ILE A 85 -3.04 0.06 0.46
N LEU A 86 -3.21 0.18 -0.84
CA LEU A 86 -4.29 -0.43 -1.60
C LEU A 86 -3.70 -1.52 -2.46
N ILE A 87 -4.24 -2.73 -2.38
CA ILE A 87 -3.80 -3.88 -3.17
C ILE A 87 -4.95 -4.30 -4.07
N VAL A 88 -4.69 -4.34 -5.38
CA VAL A 88 -5.66 -4.73 -6.40
C VAL A 88 -5.14 -5.96 -7.14
N GLY A 89 -5.82 -7.09 -6.94
CA GLY A 89 -5.64 -8.30 -7.74
C GLY A 89 -6.30 -8.14 -9.11
N VAL A 90 -5.62 -8.48 -10.19
CA VAL A 90 -6.18 -8.51 -11.55
C VAL A 90 -6.02 -9.91 -12.16
N GLY A 91 -6.88 -10.25 -13.13
CA GLY A 91 -6.81 -11.56 -13.78
C GLY A 91 -7.49 -12.68 -12.98
N GLY A 92 -7.14 -13.93 -13.30
CA GLY A 92 -7.85 -15.13 -12.82
C GLY A 92 -7.14 -15.96 -11.76
N ALA A 93 -6.17 -15.39 -11.03
CA ALA A 93 -5.48 -16.09 -9.95
C ALA A 93 -6.39 -16.29 -8.72
N ASP A 94 -6.08 -17.29 -7.90
CA ASP A 94 -6.70 -17.47 -6.58
C ASP A 94 -6.01 -16.56 -5.57
N PHE A 95 -6.69 -15.47 -5.19
CA PHE A 95 -6.17 -14.47 -4.26
C PHE A 95 -6.52 -14.72 -2.80
N LYS A 96 -7.00 -15.92 -2.43
CA LYS A 96 -7.42 -16.22 -1.06
C LYS A 96 -6.33 -15.93 -0.01
N GLU A 97 -5.07 -16.20 -0.34
CA GLU A 97 -3.93 -15.92 0.58
C GLU A 97 -3.73 -14.42 0.82
N MET A 98 -4.20 -13.54 -0.07
CA MET A 98 -4.06 -12.09 0.07
C MET A 98 -5.07 -11.49 1.04
N GLU A 99 -6.15 -12.21 1.39
CA GLU A 99 -7.15 -11.75 2.35
C GLU A 99 -6.60 -11.61 3.78
N ILE A 100 -5.47 -12.25 4.09
CA ILE A 100 -4.79 -12.09 5.39
C ILE A 100 -4.31 -10.65 5.64
N PHE A 101 -4.07 -9.88 4.57
CA PHE A 101 -3.61 -8.51 4.69
C PHE A 101 -4.73 -7.53 4.99
N ASP A 102 -5.97 -7.90 4.70
CA ASP A 102 -7.16 -7.08 4.90
C ASP A 102 -7.67 -7.23 6.34
N ALA A 103 -7.63 -6.15 7.12
CA ALA A 103 -8.01 -6.16 8.52
C ALA A 103 -9.53 -6.37 8.74
N ASP A 104 -10.36 -6.14 7.73
CA ASP A 104 -11.80 -6.44 7.81
C ASP A 104 -12.08 -7.94 7.72
N LYS A 105 -11.13 -8.70 7.15
CA LYS A 105 -11.24 -10.15 6.90
C LYS A 105 -10.30 -10.99 7.78
N GLY A 106 -9.30 -10.38 8.40
CA GLY A 106 -8.26 -11.05 9.16
C GLY A 106 -8.02 -10.49 10.57
N ASP A 107 -7.14 -11.14 11.31
CA ASP A 107 -6.63 -10.63 12.57
C ASP A 107 -5.64 -9.48 12.34
N ARG A 108 -5.37 -8.69 13.38
CA ARG A 108 -4.31 -7.67 13.31
C ARG A 108 -2.98 -8.32 12.95
N LEU A 109 -2.31 -7.76 11.94
CA LEU A 109 -1.00 -8.22 11.49
C LEU A 109 0.02 -8.24 12.64
N GLU A 110 0.68 -9.38 12.79
CA GLU A 110 1.70 -9.64 13.80
C GLU A 110 2.97 -10.20 13.16
N THR A 111 4.11 -9.59 13.46
CA THR A 111 5.42 -10.07 13.01
C THR A 111 5.81 -11.35 13.72
N SER A 112 6.77 -12.10 13.16
CA SER A 112 7.39 -13.27 13.83
C SER A 112 8.00 -12.96 15.20
N SER A 113 8.32 -11.69 15.48
CA SER A 113 8.84 -11.21 16.77
C SER A 113 7.77 -10.86 17.83
N GLY A 114 6.48 -11.01 17.50
CA GLY A 114 5.36 -10.68 18.37
C GLY A 114 4.92 -9.21 18.34
N ARG A 115 5.48 -8.40 17.43
CA ARG A 115 5.06 -7.00 17.25
C ARG A 115 3.77 -6.93 16.43
N ILE A 116 2.78 -6.21 16.94
CA ILE A 116 1.46 -6.02 16.32
C ILE A 116 1.39 -4.66 15.60
N ALA A 117 0.70 -4.61 14.46
CA ALA A 117 0.38 -3.38 13.75
C ALA A 117 -0.40 -2.39 14.64
N SER A 118 0.02 -1.12 14.64
CA SER A 118 -0.59 -0.07 15.47
C SER A 118 -1.98 0.37 15.00
N ARG A 119 -2.23 0.26 13.69
CA ARG A 119 -3.51 0.53 13.04
C ARG A 119 -3.60 -0.29 11.76
N ASP A 120 -4.81 -0.47 11.27
CA ASP A 120 -5.01 -0.96 9.92
C ASP A 120 -4.58 0.10 8.88
N ILE A 121 -3.94 -0.38 7.82
CA ILE A 121 -3.39 0.43 6.71
C ILE A 121 -3.63 -0.20 5.34
N VAL A 122 -4.20 -1.41 5.24
CA VAL A 122 -4.27 -2.16 3.99
C VAL A 122 -5.72 -2.39 3.60
N GLN A 123 -6.03 -2.12 2.34
CA GLN A 123 -7.27 -2.60 1.72
C GLN A 123 -6.94 -3.50 0.53
N PHE A 124 -7.58 -4.67 0.48
CA PHE A 124 -7.43 -5.61 -0.63
C PHE A 124 -8.73 -5.76 -1.41
N THR A 125 -8.64 -5.78 -2.74
CA THR A 125 -9.77 -6.14 -3.60
C THR A 125 -9.31 -6.85 -4.87
N VAL A 126 -10.22 -7.57 -5.51
CA VAL A 126 -9.99 -8.20 -6.81
C VAL A 126 -10.80 -7.43 -7.85
N TRP A 127 -10.11 -6.94 -8.87
CA TRP A 127 -10.73 -6.29 -10.01
C TRP A 127 -11.29 -7.34 -10.97
N ASP A 128 -12.60 -7.58 -10.88
CA ASP A 128 -13.31 -8.36 -11.88
C ASP A 128 -13.64 -7.50 -13.10
N VAL A 129 -12.84 -7.64 -14.15
CA VAL A 129 -13.04 -6.94 -15.44
C VAL A 129 -14.40 -7.28 -16.06
N VAL A 130 -15.00 -8.44 -15.72
CA VAL A 130 -16.24 -8.92 -16.31
C VAL A 130 -17.46 -8.13 -15.82
N SER A 131 -17.44 -7.61 -14.60
CA SER A 131 -18.57 -6.87 -14.03
C SER A 131 -18.57 -5.39 -14.44
N GLY A 132 -17.40 -4.82 -14.75
CA GLY A 132 -17.25 -3.41 -15.12
C GLY A 132 -17.74 -2.44 -14.02
N GLU A 133 -17.89 -2.93 -12.79
CA GLU A 133 -18.55 -2.17 -11.75
C GLU A 133 -17.60 -1.18 -11.08
N ILE A 134 -17.99 0.09 -11.14
CA ILE A 134 -17.40 1.21 -10.39
C ILE A 134 -17.41 0.95 -8.86
N SER A 135 -18.27 0.04 -8.39
CA SER A 135 -18.47 -0.34 -6.99
C SER A 135 -17.18 -0.81 -6.31
N VAL A 136 -16.32 -1.55 -7.03
CA VAL A 136 -15.08 -2.13 -6.49
C VAL A 136 -14.09 -1.03 -6.09
N PHE A 137 -13.92 0.00 -6.91
CA PHE A 137 -13.03 1.13 -6.59
C PHE A 137 -13.62 2.05 -5.53
N GLN A 138 -14.96 2.16 -5.45
CA GLN A 138 -15.61 2.90 -4.37
C GLN A 138 -15.34 2.25 -3.01
N ALA A 139 -15.46 0.93 -2.92
CA ALA A 139 -15.12 0.18 -1.72
C ALA A 139 -13.64 0.37 -1.35
N LEU A 140 -12.73 0.27 -2.33
CA LEU A 140 -11.29 0.43 -2.11
C LEU A 140 -10.92 1.82 -1.54
N LEU A 141 -11.61 2.88 -1.95
CA LEU A 141 -11.33 4.25 -1.51
C LEU A 141 -12.11 4.65 -0.25
N ALA A 142 -13.19 3.94 0.11
CA ALA A 142 -14.07 4.30 1.22
C ALA A 142 -13.37 4.28 2.58
N GLU A 143 -12.30 3.50 2.72
CA GLU A 143 -11.59 3.33 4.00
C GLU A 143 -10.44 4.31 4.22
N LEU A 144 -9.93 4.92 3.14
CA LEU A 144 -8.83 5.88 3.23
C LEU A 144 -9.11 7.03 4.21
N PRO A 145 -10.30 7.65 4.26
CA PRO A 145 -10.60 8.68 5.25
C PRO A 145 -10.49 8.17 6.69
N SER A 146 -10.95 6.95 6.97
CA SER A 146 -10.89 6.33 8.30
C SER A 146 -9.45 6.01 8.69
N GLN A 147 -8.66 5.43 7.80
CA GLN A 147 -7.24 5.14 8.01
C GLN A 147 -6.42 6.43 8.21
N PHE A 148 -6.73 7.49 7.45
CA PHE A 148 -6.14 8.81 7.62
C PHE A 148 -6.45 9.40 9.00
N LEU A 149 -7.72 9.39 9.42
CA LEU A 149 -8.13 9.90 10.73
C LEU A 149 -7.54 9.07 11.88
N SER A 150 -7.42 7.75 11.71
CA SER A 150 -6.77 6.85 12.66
C SER A 150 -5.30 7.24 12.88
N TYR A 151 -4.57 7.52 11.80
CA TYR A 151 -3.21 8.06 11.87
C TYR A 151 -3.15 9.43 12.57
N MET A 152 -4.01 10.36 12.17
CA MET A 152 -4.02 11.72 12.74
C MET A 152 -4.34 11.74 14.23
N ARG A 153 -5.22 10.85 14.72
CA ARG A 153 -5.58 10.75 16.14
C ARG A 153 -4.50 10.10 16.99
N SER A 154 -3.75 9.14 16.43
CA SER A 154 -2.64 8.46 17.13
C SER A 154 -1.35 9.28 17.14
N SER A 155 -1.22 10.25 16.22
CA SER A 155 -0.06 11.14 16.12
C SER A 155 -0.21 12.33 17.06
N VAL A 156 0.43 12.27 18.22
CA VAL A 156 0.36 13.29 19.30
C VAL A 156 0.78 14.70 18.83
N ASP A 157 1.61 14.81 17.78
CA ASP A 157 2.22 16.07 17.35
C ASP A 157 1.52 16.76 16.16
N ILE A 158 0.43 16.20 15.61
CA ILE A 158 -0.27 16.82 14.48
C ILE A 158 -1.39 17.72 14.98
N GLN A 159 -1.06 18.99 15.24
CA GLN A 159 -2.08 20.00 15.51
C GLN A 159 -2.60 20.67 14.22
N PRO A 160 -3.94 20.86 14.11
CA PRO A 160 -4.51 21.71 13.06
C PRO A 160 -3.90 23.10 13.16
N LYS A 161 -3.36 23.63 12.06
CA LYS A 161 -3.07 25.06 11.97
C LYS A 161 -4.40 25.74 11.66
N ILE A 162 -5.02 26.31 12.68
CA ILE A 162 -6.17 27.23 12.54
C ILE A 162 -5.64 28.58 12.04
#